data_AF-R4WQW7-F1
#
_entry.id   AF-R4WQW7-F1
#
_cell.length_a   1.000
_cell.length_b   1.000
_cell.length_c   1.000
_cell.angle_alpha   90.00
_cell.angle_beta   90.00
_cell.angle_gamma   90.00
#
_symmetry.space_group_name_H-M   'P 1'
#
loop_
_entity.id
_entity.type
_entity.pdbx_description
1 polymer ?
#
loop_
_entity_poly.entity_id
_entity_poly.type
_entity_poly.pdbx_seq_one_letter_code
_entity_poly.pdbx_strand_id
1 'polypeptide(L)'
;MLTRTRTLSPDSAGSGYGATIVVVKAARDLVDAHRRLHGSVLRFLSRFDDAGRAVRERPQPLETLVGQLEKKARAAGFARMRELSATVQAAREAARQREWLFADSFGTDAPALQEAARALERLDATLVGLCVEHVLQTTAPRAAKSRARRTRQDN
;
A
#
# COMPACT_ATOMS: atom_id res chain seq x y z
N MET A 1 -46.88 25.12 -39.24
CA MET A 1 -46.62 25.85 -37.99
C MET A 1 -47.41 25.17 -36.87
N LEU A 2 -46.77 24.31 -36.07
CA LEU A 2 -47.38 23.69 -34.88
C LEU A 2 -46.36 23.77 -33.73
N THR A 3 -46.69 24.58 -32.74
CA THR A 3 -45.90 24.87 -31.54
C THR A 3 -46.09 23.83 -30.45
N ARG A 4 -44.99 23.15 -30.13
CA ARG A 4 -44.48 22.69 -28.82
C ARG A 4 -45.41 22.82 -27.60
N THR A 5 -45.54 21.72 -26.85
CA THR A 5 -45.38 21.73 -25.38
C THR A 5 -44.75 20.42 -24.94
N ARG A 6 -43.41 20.41 -24.83
CA ARG A 6 -42.65 19.36 -24.15
C ARG A 6 -42.62 19.74 -22.68
N THR A 7 -43.45 19.10 -21.87
CA THR A 7 -43.41 19.17 -20.41
C THR A 7 -42.07 18.59 -19.92
N LEU A 8 -41.16 19.47 -19.51
CA LEU A 8 -39.95 19.11 -18.77
C LEU A 8 -40.36 18.91 -17.31
N SER A 9 -40.39 17.65 -16.88
CA SER A 9 -40.59 17.28 -15.47
C SER A 9 -39.31 17.62 -14.68
N PRO A 10 -39.38 18.42 -13.61
CA PRO A 10 -38.22 18.78 -12.80
C PRO A 10 -38.07 17.81 -11.63
N ASP A 11 -37.67 16.56 -11.91
CA ASP A 11 -37.43 15.57 -10.85
C ASP A 11 -36.20 14.69 -11.15
N SER A 12 -35.02 15.31 -11.22
CA SER A 12 -33.74 14.60 -11.33
C SER A 12 -32.53 15.34 -10.76
N ALA A 13 -32.73 16.38 -9.95
CA ALA A 13 -31.63 17.13 -9.35
C ALA A 13 -31.11 16.54 -8.01
N GLY A 14 -31.88 15.66 -7.36
CA GLY A 14 -31.53 15.11 -6.03
C GLY A 14 -30.57 13.91 -6.04
N SER A 15 -30.43 13.20 -7.17
CA SER A 15 -29.62 11.98 -7.27
C SER A 15 -28.14 12.24 -7.59
N GLY A 16 -27.84 13.33 -8.31
CA GLY A 16 -26.49 13.64 -8.79
C GLY A 16 -25.48 13.95 -7.69
N TYR A 17 -25.87 14.73 -6.67
CA TYR A 17 -24.96 15.13 -5.59
C TYR A 17 -24.54 13.95 -4.71
N GLY A 18 -25.45 13.01 -4.42
CA GLY A 18 -25.14 11.81 -3.66
C GLY A 18 -24.11 10.93 -4.36
N ALA A 19 -24.26 10.73 -5.68
CA ALA A 19 -23.30 9.99 -6.49
C ALA A 19 -21.92 10.67 -6.49
N THR A 20 -21.86 12.00 -6.65
CA THR A 20 -20.60 12.75 -6.60
C THR A 20 -19.90 12.64 -5.24
N ILE A 21 -20.65 12.71 -4.13
CA ILE A 21 -20.07 12.58 -2.79
C ILE A 21 -19.45 11.20 -2.58
N VAL A 22 -20.13 10.13 -3.01
CA VAL A 22 -19.63 8.75 -2.87
C VAL A 22 -18.36 8.53 -3.68
N VAL A 23 -18.31 9.06 -4.90
CA VAL A 23 -17.14 9.00 -5.78
C VAL A 23 -15.95 9.78 -5.20
N VAL A 24 -16.16 11.02 -4.77
CA VAL A 24 -15.10 11.85 -4.17
C VAL A 24 -14.55 11.19 -2.90
N LYS A 25 -15.43 10.60 -2.09
CA LYS A 25 -15.01 9.82 -0.92
C LYS A 25 -14.17 8.62 -1.33
N ALA A 26 -14.61 7.83 -2.30
CA ALA A 26 -13.86 6.65 -2.76
C ALA A 26 -12.49 7.01 -3.35
N ALA A 27 -12.41 8.10 -4.12
CA ALA A 27 -11.15 8.60 -4.65
C ALA A 27 -10.20 9.07 -3.52
N ARG A 28 -10.73 9.75 -2.51
CA ARG A 28 -9.95 10.14 -1.32
C ARG A 28 -9.44 8.92 -0.57
N ASP A 29 -10.30 7.93 -0.31
CA ASP A 29 -9.93 6.71 0.41
C ASP A 29 -8.82 5.95 -0.35
N LEU A 30 -8.89 5.89 -1.69
CA LEU A 30 -7.85 5.33 -2.55
C LEU A 30 -6.51 6.09 -2.42
N VAL A 31 -6.54 7.42 -2.46
CA VAL A 31 -5.34 8.26 -2.30
C VAL A 31 -4.74 8.08 -0.91
N ASP A 32 -5.56 8.04 0.13
CA ASP A 32 -5.10 7.86 1.51
C ASP A 32 -4.51 6.46 1.72
N ALA A 33 -5.12 5.40 1.16
CA ALA A 33 -4.58 4.04 1.19
C ALA A 33 -3.23 3.97 0.45
N HIS A 34 -3.10 4.63 -0.70
CA HIS A 34 -1.84 4.72 -1.43
C HIS A 34 -0.74 5.42 -0.61
N ARG A 35 -1.07 6.55 0.04
CA ARG A 35 -0.14 7.28 0.90
C ARG A 35 0.30 6.43 2.11
N ARG A 36 -0.61 5.67 2.71
CA ARG A 36 -0.30 4.77 3.83
C ARG A 36 0.68 3.67 3.39
N LEU A 37 0.38 3.00 2.28
CA LEU A 37 1.25 1.96 1.72
C LEU A 37 2.65 2.51 1.41
N HIS A 38 2.73 3.69 0.78
CA HIS A 38 3.99 4.38 0.48
C HIS A 38 4.80 4.64 1.77
N GLY A 39 4.14 5.17 2.80
CA GLY A 39 4.75 5.38 4.11
C GLY A 39 5.26 4.08 4.76
N SER A 40 4.51 2.98 4.64
CA SER A 40 4.92 1.66 5.15
C SER A 40 6.11 1.09 4.40
N VAL A 41 6.16 1.21 3.07
CA VAL A 41 7.32 0.81 2.26
C VAL A 41 8.57 1.60 2.68
N LEU A 42 8.45 2.91 2.88
CA LEU A 42 9.58 3.73 3.35
C LEU A 42 10.07 3.33 4.75
N ARG A 43 9.15 3.03 5.68
CA ARG A 43 9.50 2.54 7.03
C ARG A 43 10.15 1.16 6.98
N PHE A 44 9.76 0.30 6.05
CA PHE A 44 10.37 -1.01 5.88
C PHE A 44 11.77 -0.88 5.25
N LEU A 45 11.90 -0.05 4.20
CA LEU A 45 13.19 0.27 3.58
C LEU A 45 14.22 0.79 4.58
N SER A 46 13.80 1.62 5.53
CA SER A 46 14.70 2.14 6.57
C SER A 46 15.22 1.08 7.54
N ARG A 47 14.75 -0.18 7.45
CA ARG A 47 15.29 -1.32 8.23
C ARG A 47 16.48 -1.99 7.57
N PHE A 48 16.61 -1.82 6.26
CA PHE A 48 17.73 -2.38 5.52
C PHE A 48 18.89 -1.38 5.34
N ASP A 49 18.64 -0.08 5.51
CA ASP A 49 19.60 0.99 5.24
C ASP A 49 19.13 2.35 5.78
N ASP A 50 20.05 3.17 6.31
CA ASP A 50 19.79 4.57 6.68
C ASP A 50 19.47 5.45 5.46
N ALA A 51 19.77 4.99 4.24
CA ALA A 51 19.36 5.65 3.00
C ALA A 51 17.83 5.76 2.83
N GLY A 52 17.03 5.04 3.63
CA GLY A 52 15.58 5.30 3.74
C GLY A 52 15.27 6.76 4.12
N ARG A 53 16.22 7.46 4.76
CA ARG A 53 16.15 8.90 5.07
C ARG A 53 16.37 9.77 3.82
N ALA A 54 17.33 9.42 2.95
CA ALA A 54 17.55 10.11 1.67
C ALA A 54 16.42 9.86 0.66
N VAL A 55 15.81 8.68 0.68
CA VAL A 55 14.64 8.36 -0.15
C VAL A 55 13.39 9.15 0.27
N ARG A 56 13.28 9.56 1.54
CA ARG A 56 12.20 10.47 2.01
C ARG A 56 12.31 11.88 1.43
N GLU A 57 13.50 12.30 1.01
CA GLU A 57 13.77 13.66 0.52
C GLU A 57 13.41 13.84 -0.97
N ARG A 58 13.23 12.74 -1.72
CA ARG A 58 12.79 12.81 -3.13
C ARG A 58 11.49 12.03 -3.33
N PRO A 59 10.45 12.64 -3.94
CA PRO A 59 9.26 11.91 -4.35
C PRO A 59 9.65 10.79 -5.33
N GLN A 60 9.49 9.53 -4.92
CA GLN A 60 9.70 8.37 -5.78
C GLN A 60 8.36 7.64 -5.99
N PRO A 61 8.11 7.14 -7.21
CA PRO A 61 6.91 6.36 -7.48
C PRO A 61 6.95 5.05 -6.70
N LEU A 62 5.76 4.58 -6.29
CA LEU A 62 5.61 3.38 -5.47
C LEU A 62 6.31 2.17 -6.10
N GLU A 63 6.21 2.01 -7.43
CA GLU A 63 6.86 0.93 -8.17
C GLU A 63 8.37 0.86 -7.96
N THR A 64 9.04 2.02 -7.97
CA THR A 64 10.47 2.13 -7.72
C THR A 64 10.80 1.75 -6.29
N LEU A 65 10.01 2.22 -5.32
CA LEU A 65 10.23 1.93 -3.90
C LEU A 65 10.08 0.45 -3.57
N VAL A 66 9.03 -0.21 -4.09
CA VAL A 66 8.83 -1.64 -3.85
C VAL A 66 9.89 -2.49 -4.56
N GLY A 67 10.41 -2.04 -5.71
CA GLY A 67 11.57 -2.66 -6.36
C GLY A 67 12.88 -2.50 -5.58
N GLN A 68 13.11 -1.35 -4.95
CA GLN A 68 14.24 -1.19 -4.02
C GLN A 68 14.10 -2.07 -2.79
N LEU A 69 12.87 -2.17 -2.24
CA LEU A 69 12.59 -3.00 -1.07
C LEU A 69 12.93 -4.46 -1.35
N GLU A 70 12.47 -5.00 -2.47
CA GLU A 70 12.76 -6.37 -2.89
C GLU A 70 14.27 -6.62 -3.01
N LYS A 71 15.01 -5.70 -3.64
CA LYS A 71 16.47 -5.81 -3.81
C LYS A 71 17.19 -5.80 -2.46
N LYS A 72 16.84 -4.87 -1.58
CA LYS A 72 17.46 -4.73 -0.25
C LYS A 72 17.13 -5.91 0.65
N ALA A 73 15.88 -6.37 0.67
CA ALA A 73 15.47 -7.54 1.43
C ALA A 73 16.18 -8.81 0.97
N ARG A 74 16.38 -8.98 -0.35
CA ARG A 74 17.15 -10.09 -0.91
C ARG A 74 18.61 -10.05 -0.47
N ALA A 75 19.25 -8.88 -0.54
CA ALA A 75 20.64 -8.69 -0.10
C ALA A 75 20.80 -8.96 1.40
N ALA A 76 19.80 -8.64 2.21
CA ALA A 76 19.79 -8.87 3.65
C ALA A 76 19.39 -10.31 4.06
N GLY A 77 19.10 -11.20 3.11
CA GLY A 77 18.70 -12.58 3.40
C GLY A 77 17.34 -12.71 4.09
N PHE A 78 16.38 -11.86 3.73
CA PHE A 78 15.03 -11.87 4.30
C PHE A 78 14.37 -13.26 4.20
N ALA A 79 13.89 -13.80 5.33
CA ALA A 79 13.42 -15.19 5.38
C ALA A 79 12.20 -15.47 4.48
N ARG A 80 11.23 -14.56 4.42
CA ARG A 80 9.96 -14.73 3.68
C ARG A 80 9.99 -14.10 2.28
N MET A 81 11.10 -14.24 1.55
CA MET A 81 11.31 -13.58 0.25
C MET A 81 10.19 -13.87 -0.76
N ARG A 82 9.66 -15.10 -0.81
CA ARG A 82 8.60 -15.47 -1.76
C ARG A 82 7.35 -14.59 -1.61
N GLU A 83 6.97 -14.33 -0.38
CA GLU A 83 5.76 -13.58 -0.05
C GLU A 83 5.98 -12.08 -0.19
N LEU A 84 7.19 -11.61 0.14
CA LEU A 84 7.58 -10.24 -0.14
C LEU A 84 7.55 -9.97 -1.65
N SER A 85 8.11 -10.84 -2.48
CA SER A 85 8.06 -10.71 -3.95
C SER A 85 6.62 -10.69 -4.47
N ALA A 86 5.74 -11.55 -3.95
CA ALA A 86 4.32 -11.53 -4.31
C ALA A 86 3.64 -10.19 -3.93
N THR A 87 3.92 -9.69 -2.72
CA THR A 87 3.40 -8.40 -2.24
C THR A 87 3.92 -7.23 -3.08
N VAL A 88 5.20 -7.24 -3.45
CA VAL A 88 5.84 -6.24 -4.31
C VAL A 88 5.20 -6.22 -5.69
N GLN A 89 4.95 -7.40 -6.27
CA GLN A 89 4.31 -7.50 -7.58
C GLN A 89 2.87 -6.97 -7.54
N ALA A 90 2.08 -7.37 -6.54
CA ALA A 90 0.72 -6.87 -6.36
C ALA A 90 0.69 -5.35 -6.10
N ALA A 91 1.67 -4.79 -5.39
CA ALA A 91 1.80 -3.35 -5.20
C ALA A 91 2.13 -2.59 -6.51
N ARG A 92 2.93 -3.18 -7.41
CA ARG A 92 3.15 -2.60 -8.75
C ARG A 92 1.89 -2.61 -9.59
N GLU A 93 1.14 -3.70 -9.56
CA GLU A 93 -0.14 -3.81 -10.28
C GLU A 93 -1.17 -2.80 -9.75
N ALA A 94 -1.29 -2.67 -8.43
CA ALA A 94 -2.17 -1.67 -7.81
C ALA A 94 -1.74 -0.23 -8.12
N ALA A 95 -0.43 0.06 -8.21
CA ALA A 95 0.08 1.36 -8.63
C ALA A 95 -0.32 1.71 -10.07
N ARG A 96 -0.21 0.74 -11.00
CA ARG A 96 -0.68 0.91 -12.38
C ARG A 96 -2.19 1.09 -12.44
N GLN A 97 -2.94 0.25 -11.74
CA GLN A 97 -4.41 0.32 -11.69
C GLN A 97 -4.88 1.71 -11.22
N ARG A 98 -4.22 2.28 -10.20
CA ARG A 98 -4.48 3.65 -9.76
C ARG A 98 -4.28 4.65 -10.91
N GLU A 99 -3.16 4.58 -11.62
CA GLU A 99 -2.88 5.50 -12.73
C GLU A 99 -3.97 5.41 -13.81
N TRP A 100 -4.39 4.19 -14.16
CA TRP A 100 -5.51 3.96 -15.08
C TRP A 100 -6.83 4.56 -14.59
N LEU A 101 -7.18 4.36 -13.32
CA LEU A 101 -8.42 4.90 -12.72
C LEU A 101 -8.47 6.43 -12.68
N PHE A 102 -7.32 7.11 -12.67
CA PHE A 102 -7.24 8.57 -12.70
C PHE A 102 -7.06 9.14 -14.12
N ALA A 103 -6.45 8.38 -15.04
CA ALA A 103 -6.23 8.80 -16.42
C ALA A 103 -7.49 8.64 -17.28
N ASP A 104 -8.20 7.54 -17.09
CA ASP A 104 -9.45 7.29 -17.78
C ASP A 104 -10.55 8.09 -17.06
N SER A 105 -11.41 8.82 -17.78
CA SER A 105 -12.41 9.73 -17.18
C SER A 105 -13.53 9.02 -16.38
N PHE A 106 -13.28 7.78 -15.96
CA PHE A 106 -14.05 6.92 -15.06
C PHE A 106 -13.95 7.34 -13.59
N GLY A 107 -13.67 8.62 -13.31
CA GLY A 107 -13.84 9.23 -12.00
C GLY A 107 -15.29 9.25 -11.52
N THR A 108 -16.12 8.28 -11.91
CA THR A 108 -17.52 8.02 -11.57
C THR A 108 -17.77 6.58 -11.09
N ASP A 109 -16.83 5.64 -11.26
CA ASP A 109 -16.99 4.26 -10.76
C ASP A 109 -16.51 4.15 -9.30
N ALA A 110 -17.39 4.55 -8.38
CA ALA A 110 -17.14 4.43 -6.95
C ALA A 110 -16.83 2.99 -6.48
N PRO A 111 -17.55 1.93 -6.93
CA PRO A 111 -17.18 0.55 -6.62
C PRO A 111 -15.74 0.19 -7.00
N ALA A 112 -15.29 0.53 -8.21
CA ALA A 112 -13.92 0.24 -8.64
C ALA A 112 -12.88 0.98 -7.78
N LEU A 113 -13.13 2.25 -7.45
CA LEU A 113 -12.28 3.05 -6.56
C LEU A 113 -12.19 2.43 -5.15
N GLN A 114 -13.32 1.98 -4.60
CA GLN A 114 -13.38 1.34 -3.28
C GLN A 114 -12.63 0.01 -3.25
N GLU A 115 -12.78 -0.83 -4.28
CA GLU A 115 -12.07 -2.10 -4.33
C GLU A 115 -10.56 -1.89 -4.48
N ALA A 116 -10.14 -0.92 -5.29
CA ALA A 116 -8.74 -0.53 -5.39
C ALA A 116 -8.19 -0.02 -4.05
N ALA A 117 -8.96 0.80 -3.31
CA ALA A 117 -8.57 1.27 -1.98
C ALA A 117 -8.38 0.09 -1.00
N ARG A 118 -9.34 -0.84 -0.95
CA ARG A 118 -9.26 -2.06 -0.12
C ARG A 118 -8.08 -2.95 -0.50
N ALA A 119 -7.77 -3.07 -1.79
CA ALA A 119 -6.60 -3.81 -2.24
C ALA A 119 -5.30 -3.19 -1.71
N LEU A 120 -5.18 -1.85 -1.75
CA LEU A 120 -4.03 -1.15 -1.17
C LEU A 120 -3.94 -1.32 0.35
N GLU A 121 -5.07 -1.30 1.07
CA GLU A 121 -5.11 -1.54 2.52
C GLU A 121 -4.68 -2.97 2.88
N ARG A 122 -5.13 -3.98 2.13
CA ARG A 122 -4.69 -5.38 2.32
C ARG A 122 -3.19 -5.53 2.06
N LEU A 123 -2.65 -4.84 1.05
CA LEU A 123 -1.22 -4.83 0.77
C LEU A 123 -0.44 -4.13 1.88
N ASP A 124 -0.93 -3.01 2.41
CA ASP A 124 -0.31 -2.30 3.53
C ASP A 124 -0.26 -3.20 4.78
N ALA A 125 -1.37 -3.84 5.13
CA ALA A 125 -1.43 -4.77 6.27
C ALA A 125 -0.46 -5.95 6.10
N THR A 126 -0.38 -6.52 4.89
CA THR A 126 0.55 -7.62 4.57
C THR A 126 2.00 -7.18 4.73
N LEU A 127 2.33 -6.00 4.20
CA LEU A 127 3.67 -5.43 4.27
C LEU A 127 4.08 -5.12 5.72
N VAL A 128 3.17 -4.55 6.51
CA VAL A 128 3.38 -4.30 7.94
C VAL A 128 3.61 -5.61 8.69
N GLY A 129 2.81 -6.65 8.42
CA GLY A 129 2.99 -7.98 9.01
C GLY A 129 4.38 -8.56 8.73
N LEU A 130 4.81 -8.54 7.47
CA LEU A 130 6.15 -9.00 7.06
C LEU A 130 7.27 -8.18 7.73
N CYS A 131 7.09 -6.86 7.85
CA CYS A 131 8.06 -6.00 8.50
C CYS A 131 8.15 -6.28 10.01
N VAL A 132 7.02 -6.44 10.70
CA VAL A 132 6.98 -6.72 12.15
C VAL A 132 7.63 -8.06 12.44
N GLU A 133 7.29 -9.10 11.69
CA GLU A 133 7.90 -10.42 11.89
C GLU A 133 9.41 -10.38 11.71
N HIS A 134 9.90 -9.70 10.67
CA HIS A 134 11.34 -9.54 10.47
C HIS A 134 12.02 -8.79 11.62
N VAL A 135 11.38 -7.76 12.17
CA VAL A 135 11.90 -7.07 13.35
C VAL A 135 11.94 -8.02 14.54
N LEU A 136 10.89 -8.80 14.78
CA LEU A 136 10.87 -9.77 15.87
C LEU A 136 11.95 -10.83 15.72
N GLN A 137 12.20 -11.34 14.51
CA GLN A 137 13.28 -12.28 14.23
C GLN A 137 14.67 -11.67 14.45
N THR A 138 14.85 -10.38 14.14
CA THR A 138 16.14 -9.68 14.28
C THR A 138 16.38 -9.14 15.70
N THR A 139 15.32 -8.86 16.47
CA THR A 139 15.39 -8.37 17.86
C THR A 139 15.23 -9.47 18.90
N ALA A 140 14.78 -10.68 18.53
CA ALA A 140 14.75 -11.83 19.43
C ALA A 140 16.14 -12.00 20.05
N PRO A 141 16.27 -11.89 21.39
CA PRO A 141 17.57 -11.84 22.00
C PRO A 141 18.29 -13.16 21.76
N ARG A 142 19.50 -13.08 21.19
CA ARG A 142 20.53 -14.12 21.19
C ARG A 142 20.99 -14.48 22.61
N ALA A 143 20.13 -14.37 23.63
CA ALA A 143 20.42 -14.58 25.05
C ALA A 143 20.30 -16.04 25.48
N ALA A 144 19.69 -16.92 24.69
CA ALA A 144 19.55 -18.34 25.04
C ALA A 144 20.80 -19.19 24.72
N LYS A 145 21.74 -18.70 23.89
CA LYS A 145 22.89 -19.50 23.43
C LYS A 145 24.18 -19.31 24.22
N SER A 146 24.27 -18.29 25.08
CA SER A 146 25.46 -18.01 25.90
C SER A 146 25.36 -18.47 27.35
N ARG A 147 24.17 -18.86 27.84
CA ARG A 147 24.00 -19.46 29.19
C ARG A 147 24.20 -20.96 29.23
N ALA A 148 24.02 -21.69 28.12
CA ALA A 148 24.17 -23.15 28.09
C ALA A 148 25.63 -23.64 28.10
N ARG A 149 26.62 -22.76 27.95
CA ARG A 149 28.05 -23.12 27.88
C ARG A 149 28.83 -22.82 29.16
N ARG A 150 28.20 -22.19 30.17
CA ARG A 150 28.87 -21.79 31.42
C ARG A 150 28.50 -22.67 32.64
N THR A 151 27.51 -23.56 32.50
CA THR A 151 27.04 -24.46 33.56
C THR A 151 27.52 -25.91 33.41
N ARG A 152 28.53 -26.16 32.57
CA ARG A 152 29.18 -27.49 32.42
C ARG A 152 30.66 -27.50 32.83
N GLN A 153 31.13 -26.49 33.56
CA GLN A 153 32.52 -26.42 34.03
C GLN A 153 32.65 -26.42 35.56
N ASP A 154 31.58 -26.77 36.28
CA ASP A 154 31.60 -27.00 37.73
C ASP A 154 30.71 -28.22 38.05
N ASN A 155 31.24 -29.43 37.81
CA ASN A 155 31.07 -30.64 38.64
C ASN A 155 31.82 -31.82 38.01
#